data_AF-A0A426XT69-F1
#
_entry.id   AF-A0A426XT69-F1
#
_cell.length_a   1.000
_cell.length_b   1.000
_cell.length_c   1.000
_cell.angle_alpha   90.00
_cell.angle_beta   90.00
_cell.angle_gamma   90.00
#
_symmetry.space_group_name_H-M   'P 1'
#
loop_
_entity.id
_entity.type
_entity.pdbx_description
1 polymer ?
#
loop_
_entity_poly.entity_id
_entity_poly.type
_entity_poly.pdbx_seq_one_letter_code
_entity_poly.pdbx_strand_id
1 'polypeptide(L)' 'MAAMLRIVLAMTTVAAISAVAMGANYDVGGPAGSWDLATNYTQWVSGKAFRVGDTLSESSPSSFPPL' A
#
# COMPACT_ATOMS: atom_id res chain seq x y z
N MET A 1 12.90 13.16 37.73
CA MET A 1 12.21 11.90 37.34
C MET A 1 10.85 12.14 36.69
N ALA A 2 9.94 12.94 37.27
CA ALA A 2 8.59 13.17 36.72
C ALA A 2 8.54 13.77 35.30
N ALA A 3 9.42 14.72 34.97
CA ALA A 3 9.48 15.33 33.64
C ALA A 3 9.92 14.31 32.55
N MET A 4 10.88 13.45 32.87
CA MET A 4 11.34 12.38 31.97
C MET A 4 10.23 11.36 31.72
N LEU A 5 9.47 11.00 32.76
CA LEU A 5 8.32 10.10 32.66
C LEU A 5 7.23 10.66 31.73
N ARG A 6 6.96 11.97 31.81
CA ARG A 6 5.98 12.66 30.95
C ARG A 6 6.43 12.71 29.49
N ILE A 7 7.72 12.92 29.23
CA ILE A 7 8.28 12.92 27.88
C ILE A 7 8.17 11.51 27.27
N VAL A 8 8.53 10.48 28.03
CA VAL A 8 8.39 9.08 27.60
C VAL A 8 6.94 8.74 27.31
N LEU A 9 6.01 9.18 28.16
CA LEU A 9 4.57 8.94 27.98
C LEU A 9 3.99 9.68 26.78
N ALA A 10 4.42 10.92 26.53
CA ALA A 10 4.02 11.68 25.34
C ALA A 10 4.54 11.01 24.06
N MET A 11 5.80 10.57 24.03
CA MET A 11 6.40 9.87 22.89
C MET A 11 5.68 8.55 22.58
N THR A 12 5.33 7.75 23.60
CA THR A 12 4.60 6.49 23.39
C THR A 12 3.18 6.73 22.90
N THR A 13 2.49 7.79 23.35
CA THR A 13 1.16 8.13 22.83
C THR A 13 1.18 8.54 21.36
N VAL A 14 2.21 9.29 20.91
CA VAL A 14 2.31 9.70 19.50
C VAL A 14 2.64 8.50 18.59
N ALA A 15 3.50 7.58 19.05
CA ALA A 15 3.81 6.34 18.32
C ALA A 15 2.63 5.36 18.23
N ALA A 16 1.69 5.39 19.18
CA ALA A 16 0.49 4.55 19.15
C ALA A 16 -0.57 5.06 18.16
N ILE A 17 -0.56 6.36 17.81
CA ILE A 17 -1.55 6.98 16.92
C ILE A 17 -1.19 6.77 15.43
N SER A 18 0.04 6.36 15.11
CA SER A 18 0.46 6.06 13.74
C SER A 18 0.00 4.67 13.25
N ALA A 19 -1.23 4.28 13.56
CA ALA A 19 -1.91 3.22 12.84
C ALA A 19 -2.50 3.81 11.55
N VAL A 20 -1.62 4.19 10.62
CA VAL A 20 -2.04 4.45 9.24
C VAL A 20 -2.70 3.17 8.74
N ALA A 21 -3.96 3.27 8.30
CA ALA A 21 -4.61 2.21 7.56
C ALA A 21 -3.84 2.04 6.24
N MET A 22 -2.77 1.25 6.29
CA MET A 22 -1.98 0.88 5.13
C MET A 22 -2.83 -0.10 4.34
N GLY A 23 -3.60 0.43 3.39
CA GLY A 23 -4.21 -0.42 2.38
C GLY A 23 -3.12 -1.16 1.61
N ALA A 24 -3.41 -2.39 1.20
CA ALA A 24 -2.51 -3.18 0.41
C ALA A 24 -2.37 -2.57 -1.00
N ASN A 25 -1.15 -2.58 -1.54
CA ASN A 25 -0.94 -2.28 -2.95
C ASN A 25 -0.95 -3.59 -3.75
N TYR A 26 -1.86 -3.69 -4.72
CA TYR A 26 -1.95 -4.83 -5.62
C TYR A 26 -1.56 -4.40 -7.03
N ASP A 27 -0.45 -4.96 -7.54
CA ASP A 27 -0.09 -4.78 -8.93
C ASP A 27 -1.08 -5.56 -9.82
N VAL A 28 -1.65 -4.86 -10.79
CA VAL A 28 -2.72 -5.39 -11.65
C VAL A 28 -2.12 -6.24 -12.75
N GLY A 29 -2.62 -7.47 -12.90
CA GLY A 29 -2.10 -8.43 -13.88
C GLY A 29 -0.96 -9.28 -13.33
N GLY A 30 -0.44 -10.21 -14.16
CA GLY A 30 0.54 -11.24 -13.78
C GLY A 30 1.89 -10.69 -13.27
N PRO A 31 2.97 -11.49 -13.22
CA PRO A 31 4.24 -11.15 -12.54
C PRO A 31 4.92 -9.82 -12.93
N ALA A 32 4.48 -9.17 -14.01
CA ALA A 32 4.98 -7.90 -14.52
C ALA A 32 3.97 -6.73 -14.41
N GLY A 33 2.83 -6.93 -13.74
CA GLY A 33 1.82 -5.91 -13.43
C GLY A 33 1.44 -5.02 -14.62
N SER A 34 0.71 -5.59 -15.58
CA SER A 34 0.27 -4.90 -16.80
C SER A 34 -1.26 -4.85 -16.86
N TRP A 35 -1.81 -3.66 -17.04
CA TRP A 35 -3.25 -3.44 -17.23
C TRP A 35 -3.61 -3.64 -18.72
N ASP A 36 -3.42 -4.87 -19.23
CA ASP A 36 -3.60 -5.19 -20.65
C ASP A 36 -4.72 -6.21 -20.94
N LEU A 37 -5.02 -6.42 -22.23
CA LEU A 37 -6.03 -7.38 -22.69
C LEU A 37 -5.52 -8.84 -22.70
N ALA A 38 -4.21 -9.05 -22.52
CA ALA A 38 -3.61 -10.39 -22.49
C ALA A 38 -3.72 -11.03 -21.09
N THR A 39 -3.97 -10.20 -20.08
CA THR A 39 -4.10 -10.61 -18.68
C THR A 39 -5.42 -11.33 -18.41
N ASN A 40 -5.33 -12.53 -17.81
CA ASN A 40 -6.50 -13.21 -17.27
C ASN A 40 -6.87 -12.62 -15.90
N TYR A 41 -7.78 -11.65 -15.89
CA TYR A 41 -8.21 -10.97 -14.66
C TYR A 41 -8.93 -11.88 -13.67
N THR A 42 -9.66 -12.89 -14.15
CA THR A 42 -10.35 -13.86 -13.28
C THR A 42 -9.34 -14.66 -12.46
N GLN A 43 -8.23 -15.07 -13.08
CA GLN A 43 -7.13 -15.71 -12.36
C GLN A 43 -6.40 -14.73 -11.44
N TRP A 44 -6.19 -13.48 -11.89
CA TRP A 44 -5.52 -12.46 -11.08
C TRP A 44 -6.28 -12.12 -9.80
N VAL A 45 -7.62 -11.98 -9.84
CA VAL A 45 -8.41 -11.69 -8.63
C VAL A 45 -8.59 -12.91 -7.71
N SER A 46 -8.31 -14.12 -8.19
CA SER A 46 -8.56 -15.35 -7.44
C SER A 46 -7.78 -15.37 -6.13
N GLY A 47 -8.50 -15.51 -5.00
CA GLY A 47 -7.91 -15.50 -3.66
C GLY A 47 -7.53 -14.12 -3.11
N LYS A 48 -7.76 -13.03 -3.85
CA LYS A 48 -7.56 -11.65 -3.37
C LYS A 48 -8.85 -11.14 -2.70
N ALA A 49 -8.69 -10.41 -1.60
CA ALA A 49 -9.78 -9.77 -0.89
C ALA A 49 -9.46 -8.27 -0.74
N PHE A 50 -10.14 -7.45 -1.55
CA PHE A 50 -9.95 -6.00 -1.53
C PHE A 50 -10.72 -5.36 -0.38
N ARG A 51 -10.11 -4.39 0.27
CA ARG A 51 -10.65 -3.61 1.37
C ARG A 51 -10.60 -2.13 1.03
N VAL A 52 -11.46 -1.35 1.68
CA VAL A 52 -11.43 0.11 1.55
C VAL A 52 -10.06 0.62 2.04
N GLY A 53 -9.39 1.38 1.19
CA GLY A 53 -8.03 1.87 1.42
C GLY A 53 -6.96 1.16 0.59
N ASP A 54 -7.25 -0.02 0.03
CA ASP A 54 -6.32 -0.71 -0.86
C ASP A 54 -6.16 0.02 -2.20
N THR A 55 -4.97 -0.12 -2.79
CA THR A 55 -4.60 0.49 -4.06
C THR A 55 -4.38 -0.58 -5.12
N LEU A 56 -4.87 -0.33 -6.33
CA LEU A 56 -4.55 -1.11 -7.53
C LEU A 56 -3.58 -0.31 -8.37
N SER A 57 -2.37 -0.83 -8.59
CA SER A 57 -1.29 -0.14 -9.30
C SER A 57 -0.90 -0.87 -10.57
N GLU A 58 -0.52 -0.12 -11.60
CA GLU A 58 0.15 -0.65 -12.78
C GLU A 58 1.65 -0.61 -12.52
N SER A 59 2.37 -1.73 -12.69
CA SER A 59 3.82 -1.76 -12.46
C SER A 59 4.64 -1.40 -13.70
N SER A 60 4.03 -0.83 -14.73
CA SER A 60 4.77 -0.36 -15.91
C SER A 60 5.81 0.69 -15.50
N PRO A 61 7.08 0.56 -15.95
CA PRO A 61 7.99 1.70 -15.92
C PRO A 61 7.38 2.79 -16.80
N SER A 62 7.09 3.96 -16.21
CA SER A 62 6.57 5.13 -16.90
C SER A 62 7.37 5.38 -18.19
N SER A 63 6.76 5.15 -19.35
CA SER A 63 7.40 5.33 -20.66
C SER A 63 7.43 6.81 -21.10
N PHE A 64 7.25 7.76 -20.18
CA PHE A 64 7.35 9.19 -20.48
C PHE A 64 8.83 9.60 -20.51
N PRO A 65 9.41 9.88 -21.68
CA PRO A 65 10.74 10.50 -21.72
C PRO A 65 10.67 11.90 -21.09
N PRO A 66 11.69 12.35 -20.35
CA PRO A 66 11.79 13.75 -19.94
C PRO A 66 11.86 14.65 -21.19
N LEU A 67 11.13 15.77 -21.16
CA LEU A 67 11.10 16.80 -22.21
C LEU A 67 12.44 17.51 -22.36
#